data_AF-A0A843EF45-F1
#
_entry.id   AF-A0A843EF45-F1
#
_cell.length_a   1.000
_cell.length_b   1.000
_cell.length_c   1.000
_cell.angle_alpha   90.00
_cell.angle_beta   90.00
_cell.angle_gamma   90.00
#
_symmetry.space_group_name_H-M   'P 1'
#
loop_
_entity.id
_entity.type
_entity.pdbx_description
1 polymer ?
#
loop_
_entity_poly.entity_id
_entity_poly.type
_entity_poly.pdbx_seq_one_letter_code
_entity_poly.pdbx_strand_id
1 'polypeptide(L)'
;ADQLHIPFISIPTSAAHDGIASGRASLKLDRGPKSIDAVTPMAILADTEVISKSPHRYLAAGCADVISNLTAIKDWDYAHRLRAEEISNSAMTLSRQAAESFIDNVEVIGLGNEESTRVALRPIIISGVSMAVAGSSRPTSGSEHMFSHALDLMHVSTAMHGEQCGVGTIMMMYLHGGDWKRIRAALMKIGAPVDADGLGVMKEDIIEALMTAHKIRKDRFTILGTSGLTKASAEKAAKETMVI
;
A
#
# COMPACT_ATOMS: atom_id res chain seq x y z
N ALA A 1 14.89 18.24 0.80
CA ALA A 1 15.22 18.14 2.23
C ALA A 1 16.45 17.25 2.44
N ASP A 2 16.35 15.97 2.06
CA ASP A 2 17.45 15.00 2.14
C ASP A 2 18.78 15.48 1.51
N GLN A 3 18.76 15.75 0.20
CA GLN A 3 19.94 16.23 -0.54
C GLN A 3 20.54 17.55 -0.01
N LEU A 4 19.75 18.35 0.70
CA LEU A 4 20.17 19.65 1.24
C LEU A 4 20.47 19.58 2.75
N HIS A 5 20.29 18.41 3.38
CA HIS A 5 20.44 18.19 4.83
C HIS A 5 19.67 19.20 5.69
N ILE A 6 18.45 19.57 5.25
CA ILE A 6 17.57 20.49 5.98
C ILE A 6 16.37 19.76 6.58
N PRO A 7 15.84 20.24 7.73
CA PRO A 7 14.59 19.72 8.29
C PRO A 7 13.41 19.90 7.31
N PHE A 8 12.43 18.98 7.40
CA PHE A 8 11.23 18.96 6.56
C PHE A 8 9.98 18.94 7.42
N ILE A 9 9.02 19.81 7.13
CA ILE A 9 7.68 19.79 7.73
C ILE A 9 6.68 19.40 6.65
N SER A 10 5.89 18.36 6.92
CA SER A 10 4.83 17.91 6.03
C SER A 10 3.52 18.63 6.36
N ILE A 11 2.95 19.35 5.39
CA ILE A 11 1.65 20.04 5.52
C ILE A 11 0.73 19.50 4.42
N PRO A 12 0.22 18.26 4.57
CA PRO A 12 -0.58 17.63 3.52
C PRO A 12 -1.93 18.32 3.36
N THR A 13 -2.36 18.51 2.10
CA THR A 13 -3.71 19.01 1.75
C THR A 13 -4.63 17.91 1.22
N SER A 14 -4.12 16.68 1.15
CA SER A 14 -4.85 15.45 0.82
C SER A 14 -4.17 14.26 1.49
N ALA A 15 -4.89 13.17 1.75
CA ALA A 15 -4.36 11.96 2.39
C ALA A 15 -4.39 10.75 1.44
N ALA A 16 -3.63 10.82 0.34
CA ALA A 16 -3.66 9.83 -0.75
C ALA A 16 -2.79 8.57 -0.55
N HIS A 17 -1.85 8.61 0.41
CA HIS A 17 -0.90 7.53 0.72
C HIS A 17 -0.14 7.88 2.01
N ASP A 18 0.58 6.92 2.59
CA ASP A 18 1.36 7.11 3.83
C ASP A 18 2.65 7.95 3.69
N GLY A 19 3.00 8.32 2.45
CA GLY A 19 4.07 9.28 2.13
C GLY A 19 3.96 10.65 2.82
N ILE A 20 2.81 11.02 3.38
CA ILE A 20 2.66 12.25 4.18
C ILE A 20 3.48 12.22 5.47
N ALA A 21 3.86 11.02 5.95
CA ALA A 21 4.53 10.79 7.23
C ALA A 21 5.79 9.93 7.11
N SER A 22 6.17 9.48 5.91
CA SER A 22 7.26 8.52 5.72
C SER A 22 8.58 9.17 5.29
N GLY A 23 9.67 8.40 5.45
CA GLY A 23 10.98 8.73 4.88
C GLY A 23 11.16 8.19 3.45
N ARG A 24 10.08 8.17 2.65
CA ARG A 24 10.09 7.70 1.25
C ARG A 24 9.42 8.75 0.37
N ALA A 25 9.92 8.92 -0.85
CA ALA A 25 9.30 9.78 -1.86
C ALA A 25 9.03 8.98 -3.13
N SER A 26 7.83 9.13 -3.71
CA SER A 26 7.52 8.59 -5.04
C SER A 26 7.74 9.67 -6.08
N LEU A 27 8.71 9.47 -6.97
CA LEU A 27 9.05 10.40 -8.05
C LEU A 27 8.69 9.79 -9.40
N LYS A 28 8.05 10.56 -10.28
CA LYS A 28 7.87 10.19 -11.68
C LYS A 28 9.19 10.40 -12.43
N LEU A 29 9.77 9.31 -12.93
CA LEU A 29 10.94 9.32 -13.79
C LEU A 29 10.54 8.88 -15.21
N ASP A 30 11.42 9.03 -16.19
CA ASP A 30 11.16 8.66 -17.60
C ASP A 30 10.77 7.20 -17.80
N ARG A 31 11.10 6.32 -16.84
CA ARG A 31 10.77 4.89 -16.85
C ARG A 31 9.57 4.53 -15.97
N GLY A 32 8.82 5.50 -15.48
CA GLY A 32 7.69 5.32 -14.57
C GLY A 32 7.98 5.82 -13.14
N PRO A 33 6.98 5.75 -12.25
CA PRO A 33 7.13 6.14 -10.85
C PRO A 33 8.13 5.23 -10.13
N LYS A 34 9.01 5.85 -9.32
CA LYS A 34 10.00 5.15 -8.50
C LYS A 34 9.95 5.68 -7.08
N SER A 35 9.80 4.77 -6.12
CA SER A 35 9.99 5.06 -4.70
C SER A 35 11.48 5.13 -4.37
N ILE A 36 11.91 6.24 -3.76
CA ILE A 36 13.28 6.49 -3.33
C ILE A 36 13.34 6.83 -1.83
N ASP A 37 14.52 6.66 -1.25
CA ASP A 37 14.81 7.09 0.11
C ASP A 37 14.74 8.63 0.20
N ALA A 38 14.14 9.11 1.30
CA ALA A 38 13.96 10.53 1.59
C ALA A 38 14.10 10.76 3.10
N VAL A 39 13.73 11.96 3.57
CA VAL A 39 13.77 12.34 4.99
C VAL A 39 12.38 12.24 5.61
N THR A 40 12.28 11.56 6.74
CA THR A 40 11.08 11.56 7.58
C THR A 40 10.80 12.99 8.09
N PRO A 41 9.57 13.51 8.00
CA PRO A 41 9.25 14.86 8.45
C PRO A 41 9.52 15.03 9.95
N MET A 42 10.04 16.20 10.33
CA MET A 42 10.21 16.61 11.74
C MET A 42 8.88 16.90 12.42
N ALA A 43 7.89 17.33 11.63
CA ALA A 43 6.55 17.67 12.08
C ALA A 43 5.57 17.45 10.93
N ILE A 44 4.32 17.10 11.29
CA ILE A 44 3.21 16.95 10.36
C ILE A 44 2.07 17.83 10.84
N LEU A 45 1.60 18.75 9.99
CA LEU A 45 0.44 19.58 10.24
C LEU A 45 -0.68 19.18 9.28
N ALA A 46 -1.56 18.30 9.73
CA ALA A 46 -2.67 17.79 8.94
C ALA A 46 -4.00 18.42 9.40
N ASP A 47 -4.45 19.43 8.66
CA ASP A 47 -5.74 20.08 8.90
C ASP A 47 -6.88 19.22 8.32
N THR A 48 -7.75 18.71 9.20
CA THR A 48 -8.85 17.82 8.81
C THR A 48 -9.90 18.53 7.96
N GLU A 49 -10.12 19.83 8.18
CA GLU A 49 -11.08 20.62 7.41
C GLU A 49 -10.57 20.86 5.98
N VAL A 50 -9.27 21.10 5.82
CA VAL A 50 -8.65 21.25 4.49
C VAL A 50 -8.64 19.91 3.75
N ILE A 51 -8.18 18.85 4.40
CA ILE A 51 -8.03 17.53 3.76
C ILE A 51 -9.40 16.94 3.38
N SER A 52 -10.43 17.15 4.19
CA SER A 52 -11.79 16.66 3.90
C SER A 52 -12.46 17.33 2.71
N LYS A 53 -11.96 18.50 2.27
CA LYS A 53 -12.40 19.17 1.03
C LYS A 53 -11.77 18.54 -0.23
N SER A 54 -10.75 17.69 -0.09
CA SER A 54 -10.19 16.96 -1.23
C SER A 54 -11.15 15.86 -1.70
N PRO A 55 -11.15 15.48 -3.00
CA PRO A 55 -11.95 14.36 -3.48
C PRO A 55 -11.79 13.10 -2.63
N HIS A 56 -12.92 12.51 -2.20
CA HIS A 56 -12.93 11.31 -1.35
C HIS A 56 -12.07 10.16 -1.88
N ARG A 57 -11.93 10.08 -3.21
CA ARG A 57 -11.04 9.12 -3.89
C ARG A 57 -9.62 9.15 -3.31
N TYR A 58 -9.06 10.33 -2.99
CA TYR A 58 -7.74 10.44 -2.37
C TYR A 58 -7.72 9.78 -0.99
N LEU A 59 -8.69 10.09 -0.13
CA LEU A 59 -8.77 9.46 1.18
C LEU A 59 -8.91 7.95 1.08
N ALA A 60 -9.79 7.45 0.19
CA ALA A 60 -9.98 6.04 -0.05
C ALA A 60 -8.69 5.34 -0.53
N ALA A 61 -7.93 5.98 -1.44
CA ALA A 61 -6.65 5.48 -1.88
C ALA A 61 -5.62 5.42 -0.74
N GLY A 62 -5.53 6.44 0.11
CA GLY A 62 -4.63 6.42 1.27
C GLY A 62 -5.00 5.36 2.31
N CYS A 63 -6.29 5.11 2.50
CA CYS A 63 -6.76 4.01 3.35
C CYS A 63 -6.40 2.65 2.74
N ALA A 64 -6.58 2.47 1.42
CA ALA A 64 -6.23 1.25 0.71
C ALA A 64 -4.72 0.95 0.77
N ASP A 65 -3.89 1.98 0.65
CA ASP A 65 -2.44 1.92 0.82
C ASP A 65 -2.06 1.38 2.20
N VAL A 66 -2.68 1.87 3.28
CA VAL A 66 -2.38 1.40 4.64
C VAL A 66 -2.99 0.02 4.93
N ILE A 67 -4.14 -0.33 4.37
CA ILE A 67 -4.69 -1.69 4.48
C ILE A 67 -3.69 -2.72 3.90
N SER A 68 -2.92 -2.31 2.90
CA SER A 68 -1.89 -3.13 2.25
C SER A 68 -0.77 -3.60 3.19
N ASN A 69 -0.57 -2.88 4.30
CA ASN A 69 0.34 -3.27 5.37
C ASN A 69 0.09 -4.70 5.89
N LEU A 70 -1.15 -5.20 5.83
CA LEU A 70 -1.50 -6.55 6.29
C LEU A 70 -0.76 -7.65 5.53
N THR A 71 -0.50 -7.46 4.23
CA THR A 71 0.30 -8.39 3.44
C THR A 71 1.78 -8.07 3.52
N ALA A 72 2.17 -6.80 3.64
CA ALA A 72 3.56 -6.41 3.83
C ALA A 72 4.17 -7.02 5.11
N ILE A 73 3.47 -6.96 6.24
CA ILE A 73 3.94 -7.59 7.49
C ILE A 73 3.98 -9.12 7.41
N LYS A 74 3.09 -9.74 6.61
CA LYS A 74 3.13 -11.19 6.37
C LYS A 74 4.33 -11.59 5.52
N ASP A 75 4.66 -10.80 4.51
CA ASP A 75 5.87 -11.00 3.71
C ASP A 75 7.14 -10.79 4.53
N TRP A 76 7.17 -9.77 5.39
CA TRP A 76 8.33 -9.52 6.24
C TRP A 76 8.55 -10.66 7.26
N ASP A 77 7.47 -11.11 7.90
CA ASP A 77 7.48 -12.27 8.80
C ASP A 77 7.84 -13.59 8.07
N TYR A 78 7.35 -13.77 6.84
CA TYR A 78 7.74 -14.90 6.00
C TYR A 78 9.23 -14.87 5.64
N ALA A 79 9.76 -13.71 5.28
CA ALA A 79 11.18 -13.52 4.99
C ALA A 79 12.06 -13.70 6.23
N HIS A 80 11.60 -13.26 7.40
CA HIS A 80 12.26 -13.53 8.68
C HIS A 80 12.40 -15.02 8.92
N ARG A 81 11.31 -15.79 8.81
CA ARG A 81 11.35 -17.24 9.07
C ARG A 81 12.20 -18.01 8.07
N LEU A 82 12.19 -17.63 6.79
CA LEU A 82 12.86 -18.40 5.74
C LEU A 82 14.30 -17.95 5.48
N ARG A 83 14.60 -16.66 5.68
CA ARG A 83 15.89 -16.05 5.34
C ARG A 83 16.58 -15.35 6.50
N ALA A 84 16.05 -15.45 7.71
CA ALA A 84 16.57 -14.80 8.91
C ALA A 84 16.72 -13.27 8.73
N GLU A 85 15.85 -12.66 7.90
CA GLU A 85 15.82 -11.21 7.76
C GLU A 85 15.44 -10.56 9.09
N GLU A 86 16.12 -9.47 9.45
CA GLU A 86 15.83 -8.76 10.70
C GLU A 86 14.44 -8.14 10.69
N ILE A 87 13.75 -8.22 11.83
CA ILE A 87 12.42 -7.63 12.02
C ILE A 87 12.41 -6.67 13.20
N SER A 88 11.57 -5.65 13.10
CA SER A 88 11.22 -4.80 14.25
C SER A 88 9.79 -5.12 14.67
N ASN A 89 9.64 -5.83 15.80
CA ASN A 89 8.32 -6.16 16.35
C ASN A 89 7.48 -4.90 16.62
N SER A 90 8.10 -3.83 17.11
CA SER A 90 7.43 -2.55 17.33
C SER A 90 6.91 -1.94 16.03
N ALA A 91 7.71 -1.96 14.95
CA ALA A 91 7.26 -1.47 13.64
C ALA A 91 6.12 -2.33 13.07
N MET A 92 6.23 -3.67 13.18
CA MET A 92 5.17 -4.58 12.75
C MET A 92 3.87 -4.37 13.51
N THR A 93 3.93 -4.13 14.83
CA THR A 93 2.75 -3.84 15.64
C THR A 93 2.10 -2.52 15.24
N LEU A 94 2.88 -1.44 15.08
CA LEU A 94 2.35 -0.14 14.63
C LEU A 94 1.66 -0.27 13.27
N SER A 95 2.32 -0.92 12.33
CA SER A 95 1.81 -1.13 10.97
C SER A 95 0.52 -1.96 10.96
N ARG A 96 0.49 -3.06 11.73
CA ARG A 96 -0.72 -3.89 11.88
C ARG A 96 -1.88 -3.10 12.47
N GLN A 97 -1.64 -2.37 13.56
CA GLN A 97 -2.67 -1.59 14.24
C GLN A 97 -3.24 -0.48 13.33
N ALA A 98 -2.38 0.16 12.53
CA ALA A 98 -2.83 1.14 11.54
C ALA A 98 -3.81 0.51 10.53
N ALA A 99 -3.49 -0.66 9.98
CA ALA A 99 -4.33 -1.34 9.01
C ALA A 99 -5.63 -1.93 9.60
N GLU A 100 -5.55 -2.54 10.79
CA GLU A 100 -6.74 -3.08 11.47
C GLU A 100 -7.71 -1.97 11.87
N SER A 101 -7.20 -0.81 12.34
CA SER A 101 -8.02 0.36 12.64
C SER A 101 -8.85 0.82 11.44
N PHE A 102 -8.37 0.62 10.21
CA PHE A 102 -9.15 0.92 9.01
C PHE A 102 -10.32 -0.03 8.83
N ILE A 103 -10.06 -1.33 8.97
CA ILE A 103 -11.10 -2.35 8.83
C ILE A 103 -12.21 -2.17 9.87
N ASP A 104 -11.84 -1.76 11.09
CA ASP A 104 -12.79 -1.54 12.18
C ASP A 104 -13.64 -0.27 11.99
N ASN A 105 -13.20 0.68 11.17
CA ASN A 105 -13.86 1.98 10.97
C ASN A 105 -14.35 2.23 9.53
N VAL A 106 -14.46 1.19 8.71
CA VAL A 106 -14.85 1.30 7.28
C VAL A 106 -16.16 2.05 7.06
N GLU A 107 -17.13 1.91 7.96
CA GLU A 107 -18.43 2.59 7.85
C GLU A 107 -18.28 4.11 8.01
N VAL A 108 -17.46 4.56 8.98
CA VAL A 108 -17.21 5.98 9.22
C VAL A 108 -16.40 6.57 8.07
N ILE A 109 -15.43 5.82 7.56
CA ILE A 109 -14.55 6.29 6.49
C ILE A 109 -15.31 6.40 5.16
N GLY A 110 -16.20 5.45 4.88
CA GLY A 110 -17.03 5.45 3.67
C GLY A 110 -17.97 6.67 3.55
N LEU A 111 -18.25 7.38 4.65
CA LEU A 111 -19.07 8.61 4.63
C LEU A 111 -18.41 9.78 3.90
N GLY A 112 -17.09 9.80 3.77
CA GLY A 112 -16.34 10.85 3.07
C GLY A 112 -16.50 12.26 3.63
N ASN A 113 -16.74 12.39 4.93
CA ASN A 113 -16.87 13.68 5.62
C ASN A 113 -15.62 14.02 6.44
N GLU A 114 -15.63 15.14 7.16
CA GLU A 114 -14.48 15.55 7.97
C GLU A 114 -14.12 14.51 9.06
N GLU A 115 -15.13 13.83 9.63
CA GLU A 115 -14.89 12.78 10.61
C GLU A 115 -14.21 11.55 9.98
N SER A 116 -14.60 11.18 8.75
CA SER A 116 -13.89 10.17 7.95
C SER A 116 -12.40 10.51 7.83
N THR A 117 -12.09 11.77 7.54
CA THR A 117 -10.71 12.28 7.44
C THR A 117 -9.99 12.23 8.78
N ARG A 118 -10.65 12.63 9.88
CA ARG A 118 -10.09 12.60 11.24
C ARG A 118 -9.73 11.18 11.70
N VAL A 119 -10.61 10.22 11.41
CA VAL A 119 -10.41 8.80 11.75
C VAL A 119 -9.29 8.19 10.91
N ALA A 120 -9.24 8.49 9.61
CA ALA A 120 -8.26 7.92 8.69
C ALA A 120 -6.84 8.52 8.80
N LEU A 121 -6.71 9.80 9.17
CA LEU A 121 -5.40 10.47 9.22
C LEU A 121 -4.43 9.84 10.21
N ARG A 122 -4.92 9.48 11.40
CA ARG A 122 -4.07 8.88 12.45
C ARG A 122 -3.40 7.59 12.00
N PRO A 123 -4.13 6.56 11.51
CA PRO A 123 -3.51 5.34 11.02
C PRO A 123 -2.61 5.57 9.79
N ILE A 124 -2.91 6.52 8.89
CA ILE A 124 -1.99 6.89 7.79
C ILE A 124 -0.66 7.40 8.34
N ILE A 125 -0.70 8.29 9.33
CA ILE A 125 0.52 8.80 9.97
C ILE A 125 1.27 7.67 10.69
N ILE A 126 0.56 6.79 11.41
CA ILE A 126 1.16 5.65 12.12
C ILE A 126 1.84 4.69 11.13
N SER A 127 1.26 4.47 9.95
CA SER A 127 1.89 3.69 8.86
C SER A 127 3.25 4.30 8.49
N GLY A 128 3.30 5.61 8.25
CA GLY A 128 4.55 6.32 7.98
C GLY A 128 5.59 6.22 9.11
N VAL A 129 5.15 6.39 10.36
CA VAL A 129 6.00 6.25 11.55
C VAL A 129 6.56 4.83 11.68
N SER A 130 5.79 3.81 11.32
CA SER A 130 6.26 2.42 11.37
C SER A 130 7.49 2.19 10.49
N MET A 131 7.57 2.84 9.32
CA MET A 131 8.75 2.79 8.45
C MET A 131 9.97 3.44 9.10
N ALA A 132 9.78 4.57 9.79
CA ALA A 132 10.86 5.23 10.51
C ALA A 132 11.40 4.35 11.65
N VAL A 133 10.51 3.67 12.40
CA VAL A 133 10.89 2.71 13.45
C VAL A 133 11.62 1.49 12.87
N ALA A 134 11.24 1.03 11.68
CA ALA A 134 11.89 -0.09 11.01
C ALA A 134 13.21 0.27 10.29
N GLY A 135 13.49 1.55 10.07
CA GLY A 135 14.59 1.99 9.19
C GLY A 135 14.41 1.55 7.72
N SER A 136 13.21 1.12 7.33
CA SER A 136 12.92 0.63 5.99
C SER A 136 11.42 0.66 5.70
N SER A 137 11.02 0.50 4.44
CA SER A 137 9.60 0.36 4.08
C SER A 137 9.03 -1.05 4.30
N ARG A 138 9.77 -1.99 4.91
CA ARG A 138 9.27 -3.37 5.15
C ARG A 138 7.93 -3.48 5.87
N PRO A 139 7.60 -2.67 6.90
CA PRO A 139 6.32 -2.80 7.58
C PRO A 139 5.12 -2.42 6.70
N THR A 140 5.31 -1.63 5.66
CA THR A 140 4.21 -1.08 4.84
C THR A 140 4.26 -1.53 3.38
N SER A 141 5.38 -2.09 2.92
CA SER A 141 5.60 -2.44 1.51
C SER A 141 6.20 -3.84 1.35
N GLY A 142 5.39 -4.74 0.82
CA GLY A 142 5.71 -6.13 0.46
C GLY A 142 5.37 -6.44 -1.00
N SER A 143 4.82 -7.64 -1.22
CA SER A 143 4.46 -8.15 -2.55
C SER A 143 3.34 -7.35 -3.22
N GLU A 144 2.42 -6.77 -2.46
CA GLU A 144 1.34 -5.94 -2.99
C GLU A 144 1.85 -4.63 -3.62
N HIS A 145 2.85 -4.00 -2.99
CA HIS A 145 3.55 -2.86 -3.58
C HIS A 145 4.41 -3.25 -4.79
N MET A 146 5.02 -4.44 -4.76
CA MET A 146 5.75 -4.96 -5.92
C MET A 146 4.81 -5.20 -7.10
N PHE A 147 3.57 -5.64 -6.86
CA PHE A 147 2.52 -5.71 -7.87
C PHE A 147 2.14 -4.33 -8.43
N SER A 148 1.87 -3.33 -7.57
CA SER A 148 1.58 -1.96 -8.00
C SER A 148 2.70 -1.40 -8.88
N HIS A 149 3.95 -1.51 -8.45
CA HIS A 149 5.09 -1.05 -9.24
C HIS A 149 5.27 -1.79 -10.56
N ALA A 150 4.96 -3.10 -10.63
CA ALA A 150 4.97 -3.83 -11.89
C ALA A 150 3.90 -3.31 -12.85
N LEU A 151 2.70 -3.03 -12.34
CA LEU A 151 1.61 -2.46 -13.12
C LEU A 151 1.96 -1.07 -13.67
N ASP A 152 2.54 -0.20 -12.84
CA ASP A 152 3.01 1.14 -13.22
C ASP A 152 4.08 1.13 -14.34
N LEU A 153 4.88 0.06 -14.44
CA LEU A 153 5.88 -0.10 -15.50
C LEU A 153 5.28 -0.57 -16.83
N MET A 154 4.14 -1.25 -16.80
CA MET A 154 3.48 -1.79 -17.99
C MET A 154 2.54 -0.78 -18.62
N HIS A 155 1.78 -0.08 -17.78
CA HIS A 155 0.78 0.87 -18.20
C HIS A 155 0.91 2.18 -17.43
N VAL A 156 0.75 3.29 -18.16
CA VAL A 156 0.50 4.59 -17.53
C VAL A 156 -0.93 4.55 -16.97
N SER A 157 -1.08 3.94 -15.80
CA SER A 157 -2.37 3.79 -15.14
C SER A 157 -2.87 5.14 -14.66
N THR A 158 -4.18 5.34 -14.75
CA THR A 158 -4.88 6.44 -14.07
C THR A 158 -5.26 6.09 -12.64
N ALA A 159 -5.02 4.84 -12.22
CA ALA A 159 -5.20 4.41 -10.84
C ALA A 159 -4.13 5.04 -9.94
N MET A 160 -4.54 5.40 -8.74
CA MET A 160 -3.63 5.88 -7.71
C MET A 160 -2.86 4.72 -7.08
N HIS A 161 -1.66 5.02 -6.58
CA HIS A 161 -0.79 4.05 -5.94
C HIS A 161 -1.51 3.19 -4.89
N GLY A 162 -2.22 3.82 -3.95
CA GLY A 162 -2.96 3.12 -2.91
C GLY A 162 -4.09 2.22 -3.43
N GLU A 163 -4.72 2.58 -4.55
CA GLU A 163 -5.74 1.74 -5.19
C GLU A 163 -5.11 0.45 -5.74
N GLN A 164 -3.97 0.58 -6.44
CA GLN A 164 -3.22 -0.56 -6.96
C GLN A 164 -2.68 -1.45 -5.84
N CYS A 165 -2.12 -0.84 -4.78
CA CYS A 165 -1.67 -1.55 -3.59
C CYS A 165 -2.82 -2.34 -2.95
N GLY A 166 -3.98 -1.71 -2.74
CA GLY A 166 -5.16 -2.36 -2.17
C GLY A 166 -5.65 -3.56 -2.99
N VAL A 167 -5.74 -3.45 -4.32
CA VAL A 167 -6.08 -4.59 -5.19
C VAL A 167 -5.01 -5.68 -5.10
N GLY A 168 -3.74 -5.31 -5.11
CA GLY A 168 -2.63 -6.23 -4.87
C GLY A 168 -2.79 -6.99 -3.55
N THR A 169 -3.16 -6.30 -2.47
CA THR A 169 -3.36 -6.89 -1.14
C THR A 169 -4.39 -8.00 -1.14
N ILE A 170 -5.49 -7.88 -1.91
CA ILE A 170 -6.50 -8.95 -2.02
C ILE A 170 -5.83 -10.24 -2.52
N MET A 171 -5.08 -10.15 -3.61
CA MET A 171 -4.43 -11.30 -4.24
C MET A 171 -3.29 -11.85 -3.38
N MET A 172 -2.46 -11.00 -2.80
CA MET A 172 -1.36 -11.44 -1.93
C MET A 172 -1.88 -12.08 -0.65
N MET A 173 -2.98 -11.59 -0.08
CA MET A 173 -3.61 -12.22 1.08
C MET A 173 -4.16 -13.61 0.74
N TYR A 174 -4.71 -13.81 -0.46
CA TYR A 174 -5.10 -15.13 -0.95
C TYR A 174 -3.90 -16.09 -1.04
N LEU A 175 -2.76 -15.64 -1.60
CA LEU A 175 -1.55 -16.45 -1.70
C LEU A 175 -0.96 -16.83 -0.34
N HIS A 176 -1.08 -15.92 0.64
CA HIS A 176 -0.74 -16.18 2.04
C HIS A 176 -1.74 -17.10 2.76
N GLY A 177 -2.84 -17.51 2.10
CA GLY A 177 -3.90 -18.34 2.68
C GLY A 177 -4.72 -17.62 3.76
N GLY A 178 -4.73 -16.27 3.76
CA GLY A 178 -5.45 -15.46 4.72
C GLY A 178 -6.84 -15.01 4.24
N ASP A 179 -7.51 -14.19 5.05
CA ASP A 179 -8.86 -13.70 4.77
C ASP A 179 -8.84 -12.49 3.82
N TRP A 180 -8.65 -12.79 2.53
CA TRP A 180 -8.72 -11.79 1.47
C TRP A 180 -10.12 -11.21 1.28
N LYS A 181 -11.18 -11.95 1.68
CA LYS A 181 -12.57 -11.49 1.57
C LYS A 181 -12.85 -10.32 2.51
N ARG A 182 -12.30 -10.37 3.74
CA ARG A 182 -12.35 -9.25 4.70
C ARG A 182 -11.70 -7.99 4.11
N ILE A 183 -10.56 -8.12 3.46
CA ILE A 183 -9.85 -7.00 2.81
C ILE A 183 -10.68 -6.45 1.66
N ARG A 184 -11.16 -7.31 0.76
CA ARG A 184 -11.99 -6.90 -0.37
C ARG A 184 -13.25 -6.17 0.09
N ALA A 185 -13.93 -6.68 1.13
CA ALA A 185 -15.11 -6.04 1.69
C ALA A 185 -14.79 -4.66 2.30
N ALA A 186 -13.66 -4.53 3.00
CA ALA A 186 -13.22 -3.26 3.55
C ALA A 186 -12.94 -2.22 2.46
N LEU A 187 -12.21 -2.60 1.41
CA LEU A 187 -11.91 -1.74 0.26
C LEU A 187 -13.18 -1.24 -0.45
N MET A 188 -14.16 -2.13 -0.69
CA MET A 188 -15.44 -1.72 -1.26
C MET A 188 -16.16 -0.69 -0.39
N LYS A 189 -16.19 -0.89 0.93
CA LYS A 189 -16.90 0.00 1.86
C LYS A 189 -16.30 1.40 1.94
N ILE A 190 -14.97 1.52 1.84
CA ILE A 190 -14.29 2.82 1.81
C ILE A 190 -14.35 3.49 0.42
N GLY A 191 -14.84 2.79 -0.60
CA GLY A 191 -14.95 3.30 -1.98
C GLY A 191 -13.67 3.14 -2.81
N ALA A 192 -12.79 2.21 -2.46
CA ALA A 192 -11.58 1.89 -3.23
C ALA A 192 -11.86 0.78 -4.27
N PRO A 193 -11.11 0.76 -5.39
CA PRO A 193 -11.17 -0.32 -6.37
C PRO A 193 -10.85 -1.69 -5.77
N VAL A 194 -11.44 -2.74 -6.33
CA VAL A 194 -11.22 -4.14 -5.92
C VAL A 194 -10.97 -5.09 -7.08
N ASP A 195 -10.92 -4.58 -8.31
CA ASP A 195 -10.78 -5.33 -9.54
C ASP A 195 -10.11 -4.49 -10.64
N ALA A 196 -9.79 -5.14 -11.78
CA ALA A 196 -9.15 -4.52 -12.93
C ALA A 196 -9.97 -3.35 -13.50
N ASP A 197 -11.29 -3.49 -13.56
CA ASP A 197 -12.19 -2.48 -14.09
C ASP A 197 -12.16 -1.21 -13.20
N GLY A 198 -12.19 -1.38 -11.88
CA GLY A 198 -12.06 -0.27 -10.93
C GLY A 198 -10.70 0.44 -10.98
N LEU A 199 -9.63 -0.27 -11.37
CA LEU A 199 -8.32 0.33 -11.63
C LEU A 199 -8.21 0.94 -13.04
N GLY A 200 -9.15 0.66 -13.94
CA GLY A 200 -9.08 1.08 -15.33
C GLY A 200 -7.93 0.43 -16.10
N VAL A 201 -7.62 -0.84 -15.82
CA VAL A 201 -6.57 -1.62 -16.51
C VAL A 201 -7.15 -2.91 -17.10
N MET A 202 -6.44 -3.53 -18.04
CA MET A 202 -6.90 -4.78 -18.64
C MET A 202 -6.65 -5.96 -17.67
N LYS A 203 -7.45 -7.02 -17.80
CA LYS A 203 -7.27 -8.25 -17.00
C LYS A 203 -5.92 -8.90 -17.25
N GLU A 204 -5.44 -8.81 -18.48
CA GLU A 204 -4.11 -9.26 -18.91
C GLU A 204 -2.99 -8.53 -18.17
N ASP A 205 -3.16 -7.24 -17.89
CA ASP A 205 -2.18 -6.43 -17.17
C ASP A 205 -2.05 -6.88 -15.71
N ILE A 206 -3.17 -7.26 -15.07
CA ILE A 206 -3.16 -7.85 -13.72
C ILE A 206 -2.35 -9.15 -13.72
N ILE A 207 -2.58 -10.02 -14.70
CA ILE A 207 -1.88 -11.31 -14.79
C ILE A 207 -0.38 -11.10 -15.02
N GLU A 208 -0.01 -10.22 -15.95
CA GLU A 208 1.38 -9.93 -16.28
C GLU A 208 2.11 -9.26 -15.10
N ALA A 209 1.45 -8.31 -14.42
CA ALA A 209 1.98 -7.67 -13.22
C ALA A 209 2.23 -8.69 -12.10
N LEU A 210 1.30 -9.62 -11.84
CA LEU A 210 1.51 -10.71 -10.87
C LEU A 210 2.69 -11.60 -11.22
N MET A 211 2.86 -11.95 -12.50
CA MET A 211 3.96 -12.79 -12.97
C MET A 211 5.31 -12.10 -12.81
N THR A 212 5.38 -10.79 -12.99
CA THR A 212 6.64 -10.03 -13.04
C THR A 212 6.97 -9.27 -11.76
N ALA A 213 6.02 -9.11 -10.83
CA ALA A 213 6.19 -8.37 -9.56
C ALA A 213 7.45 -8.77 -8.77
N HIS A 214 7.77 -10.07 -8.72
CA HIS A 214 9.00 -10.57 -8.07
C HIS A 214 10.31 -9.94 -8.58
N LYS A 215 10.31 -9.36 -9.79
CA LYS A 215 11.49 -8.73 -10.41
C LYS A 215 11.72 -7.28 -9.95
N ILE A 216 10.73 -6.65 -9.32
CA ILE A 216 10.77 -5.22 -8.95
C ILE A 216 11.81 -4.94 -7.87
N ARG A 217 11.86 -5.78 -6.82
CA ARG A 217 12.81 -5.66 -5.71
C ARG A 217 13.48 -7.01 -5.45
N LYS A 218 14.62 -7.24 -6.10
CA LYS A 218 15.38 -8.50 -5.98
C LYS A 218 16.01 -8.70 -4.59
N ASP A 219 16.19 -7.61 -3.85
CA ASP A 219 16.68 -7.58 -2.48
C ASP A 219 15.60 -7.99 -1.46
N ARG A 220 14.31 -8.02 -1.86
CA ARG A 220 13.21 -8.37 -0.96
C ARG A 220 12.66 -9.76 -1.24
N PHE A 221 12.50 -10.52 -0.18
CA PHE A 221 11.81 -11.80 -0.22
C PHE A 221 10.37 -11.65 0.25
N THR A 222 9.44 -12.24 -0.49
CA THR A 222 7.99 -12.17 -0.28
C THR A 222 7.36 -13.51 -0.68
N ILE A 223 6.03 -13.63 -0.54
CA ILE A 223 5.27 -14.81 -0.96
C ILE A 223 5.41 -15.14 -2.45
N LEU A 224 5.79 -14.17 -3.28
CA LEU A 224 6.02 -14.37 -4.71
C LEU A 224 7.32 -15.15 -5.01
N GLY A 225 8.16 -15.37 -4.00
CA GLY A 225 9.41 -16.10 -4.12
C GLY A 225 10.41 -15.43 -5.08
N THR A 226 11.38 -16.20 -5.57
CA THR A 226 12.42 -15.70 -6.49
C THR A 226 12.09 -15.90 -7.96
N SER A 227 11.20 -16.82 -8.28
CA SER A 227 10.85 -17.21 -9.65
C SER A 227 9.51 -16.62 -10.12
N GLY A 228 8.78 -15.97 -9.22
CA GLY A 228 7.45 -15.44 -9.50
C GLY A 228 6.37 -16.51 -9.63
N LEU A 229 5.17 -16.05 -9.95
CA LEU A 229 4.03 -16.92 -10.25
C LEU A 229 4.09 -17.39 -11.71
N THR A 230 3.68 -18.63 -11.94
CA THR A 230 3.35 -19.08 -13.30
C THR A 230 2.08 -18.37 -13.78
N LYS A 231 1.87 -18.28 -15.10
CA LYS A 231 0.64 -17.71 -15.67
C LYS A 231 -0.62 -18.38 -15.11
N ALA A 232 -0.61 -19.71 -15.02
CA ALA A 232 -1.74 -20.47 -14.47
C ALA A 232 -2.01 -20.11 -12.99
N SER A 233 -0.98 -19.95 -12.16
CA SER A 233 -1.14 -19.54 -10.77
C SER A 233 -1.61 -18.09 -10.63
N ALA A 234 -1.09 -17.18 -11.46
CA ALA A 234 -1.50 -15.77 -11.48
C ALA A 234 -2.98 -15.63 -11.90
N GLU A 235 -3.38 -16.28 -13.00
CA GLU A 235 -4.78 -16.33 -13.45
C GLU A 235 -5.71 -16.92 -12.38
N LYS A 236 -5.28 -18.01 -11.74
CA LYS A 236 -6.07 -18.63 -10.66
C LYS A 236 -6.26 -17.66 -9.50
N ALA A 237 -5.18 -17.04 -9.01
CA ALA A 237 -5.27 -16.11 -7.89
C ALA A 237 -6.19 -14.92 -8.20
N ALA A 238 -6.05 -14.32 -9.39
CA ALA A 238 -6.85 -13.18 -9.80
C ALA A 238 -8.35 -13.53 -9.99
N LYS A 239 -8.67 -14.70 -10.56
CA LYS A 239 -10.06 -15.19 -10.72
C LYS A 239 -10.71 -15.55 -9.38
N GLU A 240 -10.01 -16.31 -8.54
CA GLU A 240 -10.53 -16.75 -7.23
C GLU A 240 -10.82 -15.57 -6.30
N THR A 241 -10.05 -14.50 -6.43
CA THR A 241 -10.22 -13.27 -5.65
C THR A 241 -11.19 -12.27 -6.27
N MET A 242 -11.74 -12.57 -7.45
CA MET A 242 -12.63 -11.69 -8.21
C MET A 242 -11.99 -10.34 -8.56
N VAL A 243 -10.67 -10.34 -8.81
CA VAL A 243 -9.95 -9.17 -9.34
C VAL A 243 -10.04 -9.13 -10.87
N ILE A 244 -10.19 -10.28 -11.52
CA ILE A 244 -10.45 -10.43 -12.97
C ILE A 244 -11.62 -11.36 -13.25
#